data_AF-F6DUU3-F1
#
_entry.id   AF-F6DUU3-F1
#
_cell.length_a   1.000
_cell.length_b   1.000
_cell.length_c   1.000
_cell.angle_alpha   90.00
_cell.angle_beta   90.00
_cell.angle_gamma   90.00
#
_symmetry.space_group_name_H-M   'P 1'
#
loop_
_entity.id
_entity.type
_entity.pdbx_description
1 polymer ?
#
loop_
_entity_poly.entity_id
_entity_poly.type
_entity_poly.pdbx_seq_one_letter_code
_entity_poly.pdbx_strand_id
1 'polypeptide(L)'
;MKHKILCPVCQVAFLQEGHLKPQEVVICPVCGAKLEVTEVEPEISARKLEQPPQEEIEQRIEAFAKLRGFVFNEDRGMVLEGLMEKKKQFGDFFCPCKFDNIPENICPCLETRKGFVRKEGRCHCGLFNASKG
;
A
#
# COMPACT_ATOMS: atom_id res chain seq x y z
N MET A 1 7.60 15.97 17.47
CA MET A 1 6.44 15.27 18.06
C MET A 1 6.22 13.97 17.30
N LYS A 2 5.67 12.93 17.94
CA LYS A 2 5.27 11.67 17.27
C LYS A 2 3.77 11.57 17.27
N HIS A 3 3.18 11.34 16.10
CA HIS A 3 1.74 11.25 15.93
C HIS A 3 1.35 9.84 15.52
N LYS A 4 0.32 9.29 16.15
CA LYS A 4 -0.26 8.01 15.75
C LYS A 4 -1.31 8.26 14.68
N ILE A 5 -1.14 7.64 13.51
CA ILE A 5 -2.07 7.74 12.38
C ILE A 5 -2.61 6.34 12.08
N LEU A 6 -3.94 6.18 12.03
CA LEU A 6 -4.56 4.97 11.52
C LEU A 6 -4.64 5.06 10.00
N CYS A 7 -4.06 4.09 9.29
CA CYS A 7 -4.19 4.03 7.85
C CYS A 7 -5.56 3.44 7.46
N PRO A 8 -6.47 4.18 6.79
CA PRO A 8 -7.78 3.66 6.39
C PRO A 8 -7.70 2.56 5.32
N VAL A 9 -6.54 2.39 4.67
CA VAL A 9 -6.34 1.41 3.61
C VAL A 9 -5.94 0.05 4.17
N CYS A 10 -4.96 0.01 5.08
CA CYS A 10 -4.44 -1.25 5.61
C CYS A 10 -4.86 -1.55 7.04
N GLN A 11 -5.59 -0.63 7.68
CA GLN A 11 -6.11 -0.73 9.04
C GLN A 11 -5.01 -0.93 10.10
N VAL A 12 -3.79 -0.47 9.82
CA VAL A 12 -2.65 -0.50 10.75
C VAL A 12 -2.31 0.92 11.17
N ALA A 13 -2.17 1.12 12.48
CA ALA A 13 -1.66 2.37 13.03
C ALA A 13 -0.13 2.44 12.90
N PHE A 14 0.40 3.61 12.56
CA PHE A 14 1.84 3.87 12.50
C PHE A 14 2.18 5.21 13.16
N LEU A 15 3.46 5.40 13.50
CA LEU A 15 3.96 6.64 14.04
C LEU A 15 4.56 7.50 12.93
N GLN A 16 4.11 8.74 12.84
CA GLN A 16 4.66 9.77 11.96
C GLN A 16 5.41 10.80 12.82
N GLU A 17 6.65 11.10 12.44
CA GLU A 17 7.45 12.13 13.09
C GLU A 17 7.29 13.47 12.35
N GLY A 18 7.40 14.57 13.10
CA GLY A 18 7.38 15.93 12.55
C GLY A 18 6.20 16.77 13.04
N HIS A 19 6.01 17.93 12.42
CA HIS A 19 4.84 18.78 12.60
C HIS A 19 4.00 18.65 11.33
N LEU A 20 2.86 17.96 11.43
CA LEU A 20 1.95 17.78 10.30
C LEU A 20 1.00 18.97 10.16
N LYS A 21 0.59 19.24 8.93
CA LYS A 21 -0.43 20.24 8.61
C LYS A 21 -1.65 19.58 7.95
N PRO A 22 -2.85 20.15 8.07
CA PRO A 22 -3.98 19.75 7.23
C PRO A 22 -3.61 19.79 5.74
N GLN A 23 -4.13 18.85 4.97
CA GLN A 23 -3.86 18.61 3.54
C GLN A 23 -2.43 18.13 3.24
N GLU A 24 -1.57 17.94 4.24
CA GLU A 24 -0.26 17.33 4.04
C GLU A 24 -0.42 15.86 3.65
N VAL A 25 0.37 15.40 2.68
CA VAL A 25 0.35 14.01 2.22
C VAL A 25 1.46 13.22 2.90
N VAL A 26 1.06 12.15 3.60
CA VAL A 26 1.99 11.19 4.22
C VAL A 26 1.87 9.83 3.55
N ILE A 27 2.94 9.05 3.58
CA ILE A 27 2.96 7.69 3.03
C ILE A 27 2.86 6.70 4.20
N CYS A 28 1.89 5.80 4.15
CA CYS A 28 1.78 4.73 5.13
C CYS A 28 2.99 3.77 5.00
N PRO A 29 3.85 3.64 6.03
CA PRO A 29 5.06 2.79 5.95
C PRO A 29 4.73 1.29 5.89
N VAL A 30 3.48 0.93 6.21
CA VAL A 30 3.02 -0.46 6.25
C VAL A 30 2.57 -0.95 4.87
N CYS A 31 1.87 -0.11 4.09
CA CYS A 31 1.25 -0.52 2.84
C CYS A 31 1.56 0.37 1.61
N GLY A 32 2.29 1.48 1.79
CA GLY A 32 2.64 2.41 0.72
C GLY A 32 1.54 3.39 0.30
N ALA A 33 0.33 3.31 0.87
CA ALA A 33 -0.75 4.21 0.49
C ALA A 33 -0.43 5.67 0.86
N LYS A 34 -0.77 6.60 -0.04
CA LYS A 34 -0.77 8.04 0.26
C LYS A 34 -2.02 8.39 1.04
N LEU A 35 -1.81 9.11 2.14
CA LEU A 35 -2.86 9.58 3.04
C LEU A 35 -2.79 11.10 3.13
N GLU A 36 -3.94 11.75 3.04
CA GLU A 36 -4.06 13.18 3.28
C GLU A 36 -4.45 13.41 4.74
N VAL A 37 -3.67 14.23 5.45
CA VAL A 37 -3.99 14.66 6.82
C VAL A 37 -5.23 15.54 6.79
N THR A 38 -6.26 15.16 7.53
CA THR A 38 -7.54 15.88 7.59
C THR A 38 -7.60 16.81 8.80
N GLU A 39 -7.17 16.32 9.97
CA GLU A 39 -7.17 17.07 11.22
C GLU A 39 -5.87 16.78 11.97
N VAL A 40 -5.39 17.76 12.74
CA VAL A 40 -4.15 17.65 13.52
C VAL A 40 -4.38 17.76 15.04
N GLU A 41 -5.56 18.22 15.45
CA GLU A 41 -5.99 18.40 16.82
C GLU A 41 -7.46 17.97 16.97
N PRO A 42 -7.86 17.33 18.09
CA PRO A 42 -7.03 16.91 19.22
C PRO A 42 -6.12 15.70 18.93
N GLU A 43 -6.43 14.95 17.87
CA GLU A 43 -5.65 13.82 17.38
C GLU A 43 -5.46 13.94 15.86
N ILE A 44 -4.42 13.29 15.33
CA ILE A 44 -4.21 13.30 13.89
C ILE A 44 -5.12 12.28 13.22
N SER A 45 -5.97 12.77 12.33
CA SER A 45 -6.76 11.96 11.41
C SER A 45 -6.24 12.11 9.99
N ALA A 46 -6.33 11.03 9.21
CA ALA A 46 -5.97 11.05 7.81
C ALA A 46 -6.93 10.19 7.01
N ARG A 47 -7.27 10.66 5.80
CA ARG A 47 -8.05 9.90 4.83
C ARG A 47 -7.15 9.36 3.74
N LYS A 48 -7.65 8.37 2.99
CA LYS A 48 -6.99 7.95 1.76
C LYS A 48 -6.98 9.13 0.79
N LEU A 49 -5.84 9.41 0.17
CA LEU A 49 -5.78 10.45 -0.86
C LEU A 49 -6.67 10.05 -2.05
N GLU A 50 -7.49 10.98 -2.53
CA GLU A 50 -8.34 10.76 -3.70
C GLU A 50 -7.50 10.88 -4.98
N GLN A 51 -7.47 9.79 -5.77
CA GLN A 51 -6.65 9.68 -6.96
C GLN A 51 -7.36 8.83 -8.02
N PRO A 52 -7.06 9.01 -9.32
CA PRO A 52 -7.43 8.04 -10.34
C PRO A 52 -6.95 6.64 -9.94
N PRO A 53 -7.77 5.57 -10.07
CA PRO A 53 -7.41 4.25 -9.55
C PRO A 53 -6.08 3.70 -10.06
N GLN A 54 -5.73 3.96 -11.32
CA GLN A 54 -4.45 3.56 -11.90
C GLN A 54 -3.27 4.26 -11.21
N GLU A 55 -3.36 5.58 -11.03
CA GLU A 55 -2.35 6.36 -10.33
C GLU A 55 -2.24 5.94 -8.85
N GLU A 56 -3.38 5.67 -8.20
CA GLU A 56 -3.43 5.19 -6.82
C GLU A 56 -2.60 3.91 -6.64
N ILE A 57 -2.87 2.89 -7.47
CA ILE A 57 -2.21 1.59 -7.32
C ILE A 57 -0.73 1.67 -7.72
N GLU A 58 -0.37 2.37 -8.80
CA GLU A 58 1.01 2.53 -9.24
C GLU A 58 1.86 3.19 -8.16
N GLN A 59 1.40 4.31 -7.60
CA GLN A 59 2.12 5.01 -6.55
C GLN A 59 2.18 4.22 -5.24
N ARG A 60 1.11 3.50 -4.90
CA ARG A 60 1.07 2.64 -3.70
C ARG A 60 2.10 1.52 -3.78
N ILE A 61 2.18 0.80 -4.92
CA ILE A 61 3.13 -0.29 -5.08
C ILE A 61 4.57 0.23 -5.16
N GLU A 62 4.80 1.39 -5.78
CA GLU A 62 6.12 2.03 -5.87
C GLU A 62 6.61 2.50 -4.51
N ALA A 63 5.75 3.18 -3.75
CA ALA A 63 6.06 3.59 -2.39
C ALA A 63 6.38 2.38 -1.51
N PHE A 64 5.58 1.33 -1.58
CA PHE A 64 5.83 0.10 -0.82
C PHE A 64 7.15 -0.58 -1.24
N ALA A 65 7.42 -0.71 -2.54
CA ALA A 65 8.65 -1.28 -3.05
C ALA A 65 9.87 -0.48 -2.56
N LYS A 66 9.84 0.85 -2.67
CA LYS A 66 10.90 1.75 -2.20
C LYS A 66 11.14 1.62 -0.70
N LEU A 67 10.08 1.62 0.12
CA LEU A 67 10.16 1.45 1.58
C LEU A 67 10.79 0.11 1.99
N ARG A 68 10.65 -0.92 1.15
CA ARG A 68 11.15 -2.27 1.43
C ARG A 68 12.46 -2.60 0.71
N GLY A 69 12.91 -1.79 -0.23
CA GLY A 69 14.03 -2.12 -1.11
C GLY A 69 13.71 -3.30 -2.03
N PHE A 70 12.47 -3.36 -2.53
CA PHE A 70 12.04 -4.34 -3.51
C PHE A 70 12.11 -3.76 -4.92
N VAL A 71 12.19 -4.66 -5.90
CA VAL A 71 12.10 -4.35 -7.33
C VAL A 71 10.88 -5.03 -7.93
N PHE A 72 10.43 -4.56 -9.10
CA PHE A 72 9.35 -5.20 -9.84
C PHE A 72 9.89 -6.27 -10.79
N ASN A 73 9.05 -7.26 -11.12
CA ASN A 73 9.32 -8.21 -12.20
C ASN A 73 8.87 -7.65 -13.57
N GLU A 74 9.18 -8.39 -14.64
CA GLU A 74 8.76 -8.08 -16.01
C GLU A 74 7.23 -8.14 -16.20
N ASP A 75 6.55 -9.01 -15.45
CA ASP A 75 5.08 -9.16 -15.52
C ASP A 75 4.30 -8.10 -14.72
N ARG A 76 4.95 -7.00 -14.30
CA ARG A 76 4.30 -5.90 -13.55
C ARG A 76 2.99 -5.44 -14.21
N GLY A 77 2.99 -5.33 -15.54
CA GLY A 77 1.83 -4.90 -16.32
C GLY A 77 0.62 -5.83 -16.15
N MET A 78 0.82 -7.14 -16.27
CA MET A 78 -0.26 -8.13 -16.13
C MET A 78 -0.85 -8.13 -14.71
N VAL A 79 -0.01 -8.00 -13.68
CA VAL A 79 -0.51 -7.94 -12.30
C VAL A 79 -1.27 -6.63 -12.04
N LEU A 80 -0.81 -5.51 -12.58
CA LEU A 80 -1.52 -4.23 -12.48
C LEU A 80 -2.89 -4.29 -13.15
N GLU A 81 -3.00 -4.91 -14.33
CA GLU A 81 -4.28 -5.13 -15.01
C GLU A 81 -5.25 -5.93 -14.12
N GLY A 82 -4.80 -7.06 -13.56
CA GLY A 82 -5.63 -7.85 -12.65
C GLY A 82 -6.04 -7.09 -11.37
N LEU A 83 -5.18 -6.22 -10.83
CA LEU A 83 -5.52 -5.35 -9.70
C LEU A 83 -6.61 -4.33 -10.08
N MET A 84 -6.53 -3.77 -11.29
CA MET A 84 -7.51 -2.81 -11.81
C MET A 84 -8.87 -3.47 -12.08
N GLU A 85 -8.88 -4.70 -12.61
CA GLU A 85 -10.10 -5.48 -12.77
C GLU A 85 -10.76 -5.76 -11.42
N LYS A 86 -9.98 -6.18 -10.42
CA LYS A 86 -10.46 -6.39 -9.05
C LYS A 86 -11.02 -5.10 -8.45
N LYS A 87 -10.36 -3.96 -8.67
CA LYS A 87 -10.83 -2.64 -8.23
C LYS A 87 -12.16 -2.28 -8.86
N LYS A 88 -12.31 -2.49 -10.16
CA LYS A 88 -13.55 -2.23 -10.91
C LYS A 88 -14.70 -3.13 -10.43
N GLN A 89 -14.43 -4.40 -10.15
CA GLN A 89 -15.45 -5.39 -9.81
C GLN A 89 -15.84 -5.37 -8.33
N PHE A 90 -14.89 -5.17 -7.42
CA PHE A 90 -15.07 -5.35 -5.98
C PHE A 90 -14.78 -4.10 -5.14
N GLY A 91 -14.35 -3.01 -5.77
CA GLY A 91 -14.14 -1.72 -5.09
C GLY A 91 -12.78 -1.55 -4.42
N ASP A 92 -11.89 -2.54 -4.43
CA ASP A 92 -10.50 -2.43 -3.92
C ASP A 92 -9.50 -3.29 -4.72
N PHE A 93 -8.21 -3.02 -4.56
CA PHE A 93 -7.11 -3.68 -5.28
C PHE A 93 -6.76 -5.05 -4.68
N PHE A 94 -7.71 -5.97 -4.62
CA PHE A 94 -7.47 -7.35 -4.16
C PHE A 94 -6.43 -8.05 -5.05
N CYS A 95 -5.53 -8.87 -4.46
CA CYS A 95 -4.52 -9.60 -5.24
C CYS A 95 -5.22 -10.43 -6.33
N PRO A 96 -4.85 -10.27 -7.61
CA PRO A 96 -5.41 -11.12 -8.67
C PRO A 96 -5.04 -12.60 -8.48
N CYS A 97 -4.01 -12.88 -7.67
CA CYS A 97 -3.54 -14.21 -7.32
C CYS A 97 -4.34 -14.94 -6.23
N LYS A 98 -5.30 -14.27 -5.57
CA LYS A 98 -6.07 -14.84 -4.46
C LYS A 98 -7.52 -15.05 -4.89
N PHE A 99 -8.10 -16.15 -4.42
CA PHE A 99 -9.49 -16.49 -4.68
C PHE A 99 -10.44 -15.54 -3.94
N ASP A 100 -10.23 -15.37 -2.63
CA ASP A 100 -11.09 -14.54 -1.78
C ASP A 100 -10.75 -13.04 -1.85
N ASN A 101 -11.77 -12.19 -1.95
CA ASN A 101 -11.64 -10.74 -1.90
C ASN A 101 -11.88 -10.22 -0.47
N ILE A 102 -10.99 -10.60 0.45
CA ILE A 102 -10.99 -10.17 1.86
C ILE A 102 -9.94 -9.06 2.11
N PRO A 103 -10.08 -8.24 3.16
CA PRO A 103 -9.17 -7.11 3.44
C PRO A 103 -7.68 -7.48 3.47
N GLU A 104 -7.35 -8.69 3.93
CA GLU A 104 -5.98 -9.23 3.98
C GLU A 104 -5.37 -9.39 2.58
N ASN A 105 -6.20 -9.53 1.54
CA ASN A 105 -5.77 -9.74 0.17
C ASN A 105 -5.64 -8.44 -0.64
N ILE A 106 -5.98 -7.27 -0.07
CA ILE A 106 -5.76 -5.97 -0.74
C ILE A 106 -4.25 -5.74 -0.90
N CYS A 107 -3.80 -5.45 -2.11
CA CYS A 107 -2.40 -5.26 -2.47
C CYS A 107 -1.80 -3.98 -1.84
N PRO A 108 -0.64 -4.03 -1.16
CA PRO A 108 0.13 -5.22 -0.83
C PRO A 108 -0.57 -6.08 0.24
N CYS A 109 -0.80 -7.37 -0.08
CA CYS A 109 -1.53 -8.29 0.80
C CYS A 109 -0.79 -8.50 2.13
N LEU A 110 -1.48 -9.01 3.14
CA LEU A 110 -0.96 -9.22 4.48
C LEU A 110 0.32 -10.05 4.48
N GLU A 111 0.37 -11.15 3.74
CA GLU A 111 1.57 -11.99 3.61
C GLU A 111 2.79 -11.19 3.11
N THR A 112 2.58 -10.39 2.06
CA THR A 112 3.62 -9.52 1.50
C THR A 112 4.07 -8.47 2.53
N ARG A 113 3.12 -7.83 3.23
CA ARG A 113 3.41 -6.86 4.30
C ARG A 113 4.16 -7.50 5.49
N LYS A 114 3.90 -8.77 5.77
CA LYS A 114 4.55 -9.56 6.84
C LYS A 114 5.92 -10.14 6.44
N GLY A 115 6.45 -9.76 5.27
CA GLY A 115 7.83 -10.05 4.88
C GLY A 115 8.02 -11.27 3.99
N PHE A 116 6.95 -11.83 3.41
CA PHE A 116 7.02 -13.00 2.53
C PHE A 116 8.04 -12.82 1.38
N VAL A 117 8.09 -11.64 0.75
CA VAL A 117 9.07 -11.33 -0.32
C VAL A 117 10.52 -11.49 0.13
N ARG A 118 10.84 -11.09 1.38
CA ARG A 118 12.21 -11.25 1.91
C ARG A 118 12.55 -12.72 2.16
N LYS A 119 11.56 -13.50 2.58
CA LYS A 119 11.72 -14.91 2.93
C LYS A 119 11.84 -15.79 1.69
N GLU A 120 10.99 -15.55 0.69
CA GLU A 120 10.84 -16.42 -0.49
C GLU A 120 11.44 -15.80 -1.76
N GLY A 121 12.04 -14.61 -1.66
CA GLY A 121 12.62 -13.87 -2.78
C GLY A 121 11.60 -13.11 -3.64
N ARG A 122 10.33 -13.50 -3.63
CA ARG A 122 9.23 -12.82 -4.35
C ARG A 122 7.88 -12.99 -3.66
N CYS A 123 6.91 -12.13 -3.97
CA CYS A 123 5.52 -12.38 -3.57
C CYS A 123 4.88 -13.44 -4.48
N HIS A 124 3.76 -14.04 -4.04
CA HIS A 124 3.08 -15.10 -4.79
C HIS A 124 2.68 -14.71 -6.21
N CYS A 125 2.23 -13.47 -6.43
CA CYS A 125 1.88 -12.99 -7.77
C CYS A 125 3.09 -12.54 -8.60
N GLY A 126 4.30 -12.55 -8.05
CA GLY A 126 5.52 -12.12 -8.74
C GLY A 126 5.75 -10.62 -8.80
N LEU A 127 4.77 -9.78 -8.42
CA LEU A 127 4.88 -8.31 -8.53
C LEU A 127 6.12 -7.74 -7.82
N PHE A 128 6.38 -8.17 -6.58
CA PHE A 128 7.51 -7.69 -5.78
C PHE A 128 8.57 -8.78 -5.68
N ASN A 129 9.80 -8.44 -6.04
CA ASN A 129 10.99 -9.26 -5.86
C ASN A 129 11.93 -8.60 -4.83
N ALA A 130 12.60 -9.41 -4.01
CA ALA A 130 13.69 -8.94 -3.19
C ALA A 130 14.79 -8.41 -4.12
N SER A 131 15.33 -7.22 -3.82
CA SER A 131 16.55 -6.77 -4.50
C SER A 131 17.64 -7.79 -4.19
N LYS A 132 18.38 -8.23 -5.21
CA LYS A 132 19.68 -8.86 -4.97
C LYS A 132 20.57 -7.77 -4.37
N GLY A 133 21.02 -7.99 -3.14
CA GLY A 133 22.06 -7.17 -2.53
C GLY A 133 23.38 -7.36 -3.25
#